data_AF-A0A534YCT6-F1
#
_entry.id   AF-A0A534YCT6-F1
#
_cell.length_a   1.000
_cell.length_b   1.000
_cell.length_c   1.000
_cell.angle_alpha   90.00
_cell.angle_beta   90.00
_cell.angle_gamma   90.00
#
_symmetry.space_group_name_H-M   'P 1'
#
loop_
_entity.id
_entity.type
_entity.pdbx_description
1 polymer ?
#
loop_
_entity_poly.entity_id
_entity_poly.type
_entity_poly.pdbx_seq_one_letter_code
_entity_poly.pdbx_strand_id
1 'polypeptide(L)' 'MLEGLAPPAWLSGSYLWDAVLGDLHRRARHPEMAWQHRERALGSAPTDAVRELLRRRLAAPYM' A
#
# COMPACT_ATOMS: atom_id res chain seq x y z
N MET A 1 9.54 -1.80 -13.75
CA MET A 1 8.87 -3.08 -13.45
C MET A 1 8.87 -3.23 -11.94
N LEU A 2 7.71 -3.22 -11.28
CA LEU A 2 7.57 -3.46 -9.83
C LEU A 2 7.25 -4.94 -9.52
N GLU A 3 7.05 -5.74 -10.56
CA GLU A 3 6.76 -7.16 -10.45
C GLU A 3 8.00 -7.93 -10.01
N GLY A 4 7.83 -8.89 -9.09
CA GLY A 4 8.90 -9.76 -8.60
C GLY A 4 9.60 -9.29 -7.31
N LEU A 5 9.22 -8.15 -6.74
CA LEU A 5 9.68 -7.74 -5.41
C LEU A 5 8.93 -8.53 -4.33
N ALA A 6 9.53 -9.62 -3.85
CA ALA A 6 9.05 -10.30 -2.66
C ALA A 6 9.40 -9.46 -1.42
N PRO A 7 8.47 -9.29 -0.46
CA PRO A 7 8.84 -8.72 0.82
C PRO A 7 9.91 -9.59 1.48
N PRO A 8 10.92 -8.98 2.11
CA PRO A 8 11.71 -9.70 3.09
C PRO A 8 10.80 -10.38 4.12
N ALA A 9 11.18 -11.54 4.64
CA ALA A 9 10.31 -12.35 5.52
C ALA A 9 9.75 -11.56 6.74
N TRP A 10 10.53 -10.61 7.26
CA TRP A 10 10.16 -9.73 8.38
C TRP A 10 9.19 -8.60 8.01
N LEU A 11 8.91 -8.41 6.72
CA LEU A 11 7.88 -7.51 6.19
C LEU A 11 6.71 -8.28 5.56
N SER A 12 6.78 -9.62 5.53
CA SER A 12 5.67 -10.44 5.04
C SER A 12 4.43 -10.20 5.90
N GLY A 13 3.31 -9.85 5.27
CA GLY A 13 2.05 -9.50 5.95
C GLY A 13 2.07 -8.15 6.67
N SER A 14 3.13 -7.34 6.54
CA SER A 14 3.18 -5.99 7.11
C SER A 14 2.32 -5.04 6.28
N TYR A 15 1.42 -4.30 6.94
CA TYR A 15 0.64 -3.23 6.31
C TYR A 15 1.51 -2.17 5.64
N LEU A 16 2.73 -1.95 6.13
CA LEU A 16 3.69 -0.99 5.57
C LEU A 16 4.16 -1.43 4.19
N TRP A 17 4.32 -2.73 3.97
CA TRP A 17 4.73 -3.26 2.67
C TRP A 17 3.68 -3.00 1.61
N ASP A 18 2.43 -3.35 1.90
CA ASP A 18 1.30 -3.06 1.00
C ASP A 18 1.10 -1.55 0.81
N ALA A 19 1.30 -0.72 1.85
CA ALA A 19 1.21 0.73 1.71
C ALA A 19 2.26 1.29 0.73
N VAL A 20 3.49 0.80 0.78
CA VAL A 20 4.57 1.21 -0.13
C VAL A 20 4.28 0.74 -1.55
N LEU A 21 3.89 -0.52 -1.74
CA LEU A 21 3.54 -1.03 -3.07
C LEU A 21 2.37 -0.27 -3.70
N GLY A 22 1.35 0.06 -2.90
CA GLY A 22 0.23 0.90 -3.33
C GLY A 22 0.68 2.27 -3.84
N ASP A 23 1.57 2.94 -3.11
CA ASP A 23 2.12 4.24 -3.53
C ASP A 23 2.99 4.13 -4.80
N LEU A 24 3.79 3.08 -4.92
CA LEU A 24 4.64 2.85 -6.10
C LEU A 24 3.82 2.53 -7.35
N HIS A 25 2.82 1.66 -7.25
CA HIS A 25 1.91 1.36 -8.37
C HIS A 25 1.11 2.60 -8.79
N ARG A 26 0.70 3.44 -7.84
CA ARG A 26 0.04 4.71 -8.13
C ARG A 26 0.95 5.65 -8.93
N ARG A 27 2.21 5.82 -8.51
CA ARG A 27 3.24 6.60 -9.24
C ARG A 27 3.49 6.04 -10.65
N ALA A 28 3.46 4.72 -10.79
CA ALA A 28 3.61 4.02 -12.06
C ALA A 28 2.34 4.04 -12.93
N ARG A 29 1.25 4.71 -12.52
CA ARG A 29 -0.03 4.77 -13.23
C ARG A 29 -0.68 3.38 -13.41
N HIS A 30 -0.52 2.49 -12.43
CA HIS A 30 -1.19 1.19 -12.35
C HIS A 30 -2.33 1.25 -11.30
N PRO A 31 -3.50 1.84 -11.60
CA PRO A 31 -4.52 2.17 -10.61
C PRO A 31 -5.13 0.95 -9.93
N GLU A 32 -5.30 -0.15 -10.66
CA GLU A 32 -5.88 -1.38 -10.12
C GLU A 32 -4.96 -2.03 -9.09
N MET A 33 -3.67 -2.16 -9.40
CA MET A 33 -2.66 -2.66 -8.46
C MET A 33 -2.52 -1.73 -7.25
N ALA A 34 -2.55 -0.41 -7.48
CA ALA A 34 -2.50 0.57 -6.39
C ALA A 34 -3.69 0.40 -5.43
N TRP A 35 -4.89 0.17 -5.96
CA TRP A 35 -6.09 -0.07 -5.16
C TRP A 35 -6.01 -1.39 -4.39
N GLN A 36 -5.61 -2.50 -5.02
CA GLN A 36 -5.48 -3.79 -4.36
C GLN A 36 -4.52 -3.74 -3.16
N HIS A 37 -3.35 -3.13 -3.33
CA HIS A 37 -2.40 -2.95 -2.24
C HIS A 37 -2.92 -1.99 -1.15
N ARG A 38 -3.63 -0.93 -1.53
CA ARG A 38 -4.31 -0.06 -0.56
C ARG A 38 -5.28 -0.85 0.32
N GLU A 39 -6.14 -1.69 -0.25
CA GLU A 39 -7.11 -2.46 0.53
C GLU A 39 -6.42 -3.44 1.50
N ARG A 40 -5.34 -4.09 1.06
CA ARG A 40 -4.54 -4.97 1.93
C ARG A 40 -3.88 -4.21 3.08
N ALA A 41 -3.31 -3.03 2.81
CA ALA A 41 -2.72 -2.17 3.85
C ALA A 41 -3.78 -1.70 4.88
N LEU A 42 -4.98 -1.38 4.42
CA LEU A 42 -6.08 -0.97 5.30
C LEU A 42 -6.62 -2.13 6.15
N GLY A 43 -6.69 -3.34 5.56
CA GLY A 43 -7.14 -4.56 6.23
C GLY A 43 -6.14 -5.07 7.28
N SER A 44 -4.84 -4.87 7.06
CA SER A 44 -3.76 -5.28 7.96
C SER A 44 -3.31 -4.19 8.95
N ALA A 45 -3.94 -3.02 8.92
CA ALA A 45 -3.60 -1.91 9.81
C ALA A 45 -3.79 -2.33 11.29
N PRO A 46 -2.77 -2.14 12.16
CA PRO A 46 -2.79 -2.64 13.54
C PRO A 46 -3.72 -1.85 14.46
N THR A 47 -4.10 -0.62 14.07
CA THR A 47 -5.03 0.23 14.83
C THR A 47 -5.88 1.05 13.87
N ASP A 48 -7.02 1.53 14.36
CA ASP A 48 -7.89 2.43 13.59
C ASP A 48 -7.19 3.75 13.23
N ALA A 49 -6.32 4.26 14.12
CA ALA A 49 -5.52 5.45 13.86
C ALA A 49 -4.56 5.24 12.67
N VAL A 50 -3.92 4.07 12.59
CA VAL A 50 -3.06 3.72 11.45
C VAL A 50 -3.89 3.54 10.18
N ARG A 51 -5.05 2.88 10.26
CA ARG A 51 -5.97 2.72 9.12
C ARG A 51 -6.38 4.06 8.55
N GLU A 52 -6.75 5.00 9.41
CA GLU A 52 -7.17 6.35 9.01
C GLU A 52 -6.03 7.15 8.37
N LEU A 53 -4.82 7.07 8.93
CA LEU A 53 -3.62 7.66 8.31
C LEU A 53 -3.37 7.11 6.89
N LEU A 54 -3.49 5.79 6.71
CA LEU A 54 -3.32 5.14 5.41
C LEU A 54 -4.39 5.58 4.40
N ARG A 55 -5.66 5.69 4.83
CA ARG A 55 -6.75 6.15 3.96
C ARG A 55 -6.43 7.50 3.35
N ARG A 56 -5.95 8.45 4.16
CA ARG A 56 -5.58 9.81 3.74
C ARG A 56 -4.40 9.81 2.79
N ARG A 57 -3.30 9.12 3.16
CA ARG A 57 -2.07 9.09 2.36
C ARG A 57 -2.27 8.43 1.00
N LEU A 58 -3.01 7.33 0.96
CA LEU A 58 -3.21 6.57 -0.27
C LEU A 58 -4.39 7.08 -1.11
N ALA A 59 -5.10 8.14 -0.68
CA ALA A 59 -6.20 8.76 -1.43
C ALA A 59 -5.77 10.02 -2.19
N ALA A 60 -4.60 10.58 -1.89
CA ALA A 60 -4.13 11.79 -2.53
C ALA A 60 -3.85 11.55 -4.02
N PRO A 61 -4.37 12.38 -4.94
CA PRO A 61 -3.89 12.40 -6.32
C PRO A 61 -2.43 12.84 -6.34
N TYR A 62 -1.63 12.30 -7.27
CA TYR A 62 -0.28 12.80 -7.50
C TYR A 62 -0.42 14.18 -8.16
N MET A 63 0.14 15.23 -7.56
CA MET A 63 0.39 16.50 -8.25
C MET A 63 1.52 16.33 -9.27
#